data_AF-A0A1V5WPD6-F1
#
_entry.id   AF-A0A1V5WPD6-F1
#
_cell.length_a   1.000
_cell.length_b   1.000
_cell.length_c   1.000
_cell.angle_alpha   90.00
_cell.angle_beta   90.00
_cell.angle_gamma   90.00
#
_symmetry.space_group_name_H-M   'P 1'
#
loop_
_entity.id
_entity.type
_entity.pdbx_description
1 polymer ?
#
loop_
_entity_poly.entity_id
_entity_poly.type
_entity_poly.pdbx_seq_one_letter_code
_entity_poly.pdbx_strand_id
1 'polypeptide(L)' 'MNAGGIELAMRKRYDKEFKAKVALEALKGEKTLQELALTYSVHPNMIAL' A
#
# COMPACT_ATOMS: atom_id res chain seq x y z
N MET A 1 -8.22 -28.60 20.41
CA MET A 1 -8.63 -27.86 19.20
C MET A 1 -8.92 -26.42 19.63
N ASN A 2 -8.49 -25.43 18.83
CA ASN A 2 -8.81 -23.99 18.94
C ASN A 2 -7.86 -23.11 19.78
N ALA A 3 -6.80 -22.65 19.13
CA ALA A 3 -6.36 -21.26 19.22
C ALA A 3 -5.59 -20.95 17.93
N GLY A 4 -6.35 -20.74 16.84
CA GLY A 4 -5.79 -20.18 15.61
C GLY A 4 -5.37 -18.75 15.88
N GLY A 5 -4.13 -18.55 16.32
CA GLY A 5 -3.50 -17.25 16.41
C GLY A 5 -3.42 -16.67 15.00
N ILE A 6 -4.30 -15.74 14.69
CA ILE A 6 -4.24 -14.95 13.47
C ILE A 6 -2.94 -14.15 13.54
N GLU A 7 -1.92 -14.56 12.79
CA GLU A 7 -0.69 -13.81 12.60
C GLU A 7 -1.05 -12.50 11.91
N LEU A 8 -1.33 -11.47 12.71
CA LEU A 8 -1.69 -10.15 12.24
C LEU A 8 -0.50 -9.58 11.49
N ALA A 9 -0.58 -9.62 10.16
CA ALA A 9 0.38 -9.05 9.24
C ALA A 9 0.92 -7.72 9.79
N MET A 10 2.21 -7.73 10.13
CA MET A 10 2.92 -6.59 10.71
C MET A 10 2.68 -5.36 9.83
N ARG A 11 1.92 -4.37 10.35
CA ARG A 11 1.60 -3.16 9.59
C ARG A 11 2.89 -2.40 9.32
N LYS A 12 3.41 -2.48 8.09
CA LYS A 12 4.49 -1.62 7.63
C LYS A 12 4.04 -0.17 7.75
N ARG A 13 4.78 0.62 8.53
CA ARG A 13 4.57 2.06 8.63
C ARG A 13 5.29 2.69 7.44
N TYR A 14 4.55 3.47 6.67
CA TYR A 14 5.10 4.28 5.59
C TYR A 14 5.11 5.74 6.03
N ASP A 15 6.23 6.42 5.80
CA ASP A 15 6.37 7.84 6.10
C ASP A 15 5.43 8.71 5.28
N LYS A 16 5.15 9.92 5.80
CA LYS A 16 4.22 10.87 5.16
C LYS A 16 4.68 11.26 3.75
N GLU A 17 5.98 11.45 3.55
CA GLU A 17 6.58 11.78 2.24
C GLU A 17 6.33 10.67 1.22
N PHE A 18 6.49 9.42 1.64
CA PHE A 18 6.23 8.27 0.78
C PHE A 18 4.76 8.24 0.33
N LYS A 19 3.82 8.42 1.27
CA LYS A 19 2.39 8.49 0.94
C LYS A 19 2.06 9.64 -0.01
N ALA A 20 2.67 10.81 0.20
CA ALA A 20 2.48 11.96 -0.69
C ALA A 20 2.97 11.67 -2.11
N LYS A 21 4.15 11.06 -2.25
CA LYS A 21 4.69 10.67 -3.56
C LYS A 21 3.75 9.70 -4.30
N VAL A 22 3.31 8.65 -3.62
CA VAL A 22 2.44 7.62 -4.19
C VAL A 22 1.07 8.20 -4.58
N ALA A 23 0.50 9.09 -3.76
CA ALA A 23 -0.74 9.80 -4.07
C ALA A 23 -0.60 10.71 -5.29
N LEU A 24 0.50 11.45 -5.42
CA LEU A 24 0.76 12.30 -6.58
C LEU A 24 0.85 11.49 -7.87
N GLU A 25 1.52 10.34 -7.86
CA GLU A 25 1.57 9.46 -9.03
C GLU A 25 0.22 8.84 -9.37
N ALA A 26 -0.57 8.46 -8.37
CA ALA A 26 -1.94 7.99 -8.58
C ALA A 26 -2.82 9.07 -9.22
N LEU A 27 -2.66 10.34 -8.80
CA LEU A 27 -3.38 11.49 -9.37
C LEU A 27 -2.96 11.81 -10.81
N LYS A 28 -1.69 11.57 -11.18
CA LYS A 28 -1.22 11.75 -12.56
C LYS A 28 -1.87 10.77 -13.53
N GLY A 29 -2.33 9.61 -13.05
CA GLY A 29 -3.05 8.62 -13.88
C GLY A 29 -2.19 7.94 -14.95
N GLU A 30 -0.86 8.12 -14.92
CA GLU A 30 0.07 7.53 -15.89
C GLU A 30 0.26 6.02 -15.68
N LYS A 31 0.01 5.54 -14.45
CA LYS A 31 0.15 4.15 -14.05
C LYS A 31 -1.09 3.70 -13.32
N THR A 32 -1.45 2.43 -13.48
CA THR A 32 -2.55 1.84 -12.71
C THR A 32 -2.16 1.69 -11.23
N LEU A 33 -3.17 1.60 -10.35
CA LEU A 33 -2.95 1.34 -8.92
C LEU A 33 -2.15 0.05 -8.67
N GLN A 34 -2.29 -0.95 -9.54
CA GLN A 34 -1.57 -2.21 -9.46
C GLN A 34 -0.08 -2.02 -9.78
N GLU A 35 0.24 -1.26 -10.81
CA GLU A 35 1.63 -0.97 -11.19
C GLU A 35 2.32 -0.09 -10.15
N LEU A 36 1.60 0.89 -9.59
CA LEU A 36 2.10 1.71 -8.48
C LEU A 36 2.33 0.85 -7.24
N ALA A 37 1.42 -0.07 -6.93
CA ALA A 37 1.57 -1.02 -5.83
C ALA A 37 2.82 -1.89 -5.98
N LEU A 38 3.08 -2.42 -7.18
CA LEU A 38 4.29 -3.19 -7.47
C LEU A 38 5.56 -2.33 -7.38
N THR A 39 5.55 -1.15 -8.01
CA THR A 39 6.68 -0.20 -8.01
C THR A 39 7.08 0.19 -6.59
N TYR A 40 6.09 0.44 -5.74
CA TYR A 40 6.28 0.93 -4.39
C TYR A 40 6.25 -0.16 -3.32
N SER A 41 6.07 -1.43 -3.71
CA SER A 41 5.91 -2.58 -2.79
C SER A 41 4.87 -2.28 -1.69
N VAL A 42 3.76 -1.68 -2.10
CA VAL A 42 2.61 -1.37 -1.24
C VAL A 42 1.40 -2.12 -1.75
N HIS A 43 0.43 -2.35 -0.87
CA HIS A 43 -0.82 -2.98 -1.30
C HIS A 43 -1.67 -1.95 -2.09
N PRO A 44 -2.30 -2.30 -3.22
CA PRO A 44 -3.12 -1.36 -4.00
C PRO A 44 -4.22 -0.66 -3.17
N ASN A 45 -4.82 -1.40 -2.23
CA ASN A 45 -5.80 -0.85 -1.30
C ASN A 45 -5.25 0.32 -0.44
N MET A 46 -3.94 0.38 -0.20
CA MET A 46 -3.31 1.49 0.53
C MET A 46 -3.11 2.75 -0.33
N ILE A 47 -3.25 2.64 -1.65
CA ILE A 47 -3.18 3.76 -2.60
C ILE A 47 -4.59 4.29 -2.89
N ALA A 48 -5.59 3.40 -2.90
CA ALA A 48 -6.99 3.74 -3.16
C ALA A 48 -7.72 4.43 -1.98
N LEU A 49 -7.15 4.36 -0.76
CA LEU A 49 -7.75 4.87 0.49
C LEU A 49 -7.34 6.31 0.81
#